data_AF-A0A9E5KMP4-F1
#
_entry.id   AF-A0A9E5KMP4-F1
#
_cell.length_a   1.000
_cell.length_b   1.000
_cell.length_c   1.000
_cell.angle_alpha   90.00
_cell.angle_beta   90.00
_cell.angle_gamma   90.00
#
_symmetry.space_group_name_H-M   'P 1'
#
loop_
_entity.id
_entity.type
_entity.pdbx_description
1 polymer ?
#
loop_
_entity_poly.entity_id
_entity_poly.type
_entity_poly.pdbx_seq_one_letter_code
_entity_poly.pdbx_strand_id
1 'polypeptide(L)'
;MLLNSIVQSLPTTSSAESTLRATIQALLVHPEFLFRVETIDGSAGPELAPHDLATRLAYFIWASCPDEALANAASHGELASSSGRAAAVDR
;
A
#
# COMPACT_ATOMS: atom_id res chain seq x y z
N MET A 1 -14.18 -10.27 -2.23
CA MET A 1 -15.39 -10.99 -1.73
C MET A 1 -16.31 -10.08 -0.91
N LEU A 2 -15.81 -9.36 0.10
CA LEU A 2 -16.62 -8.47 0.96
C LEU A 2 -17.24 -7.24 0.26
N LEU A 3 -16.47 -6.54 -0.59
CA LEU A 3 -17.02 -5.37 -1.31
C LEU A 3 -18.20 -5.74 -2.21
N ASN A 4 -18.11 -6.90 -2.88
CA ASN A 4 -19.15 -7.38 -3.77
C ASN A 4 -20.43 -7.77 -2.99
N SER A 5 -20.31 -8.30 -1.77
CA SER A 5 -21.48 -8.64 -0.94
C SER A 5 -22.19 -7.40 -0.40
N ILE A 6 -21.46 -6.34 -0.05
CA ILE A 6 -22.08 -5.09 0.42
C ILE A 6 -22.86 -4.43 -0.71
N VAL A 7 -22.28 -4.34 -1.91
CA VAL A 7 -22.98 -3.82 -3.10
C VAL A 7 -24.24 -4.63 -3.42
N GLN A 8 -24.18 -5.97 -3.30
CA GLN A 8 -25.33 -6.85 -3.55
C GLN A 8 -26.38 -6.82 -2.44
N SER A 9 -26.02 -6.41 -1.23
CA SER A 9 -26.96 -6.29 -0.10
C SER A 9 -27.80 -5.00 -0.13
N LEU A 10 -27.44 -4.04 -0.98
CA LEU A 10 -28.17 -2.79 -1.10
C LEU A 10 -29.49 -3.03 -1.82
N PRO A 11 -30.61 -2.43 -1.34
CA PRO A 11 -31.90 -2.58 -1.99
C PRO A 11 -31.82 -2.05 -3.42
N THR A 12 -32.42 -2.79 -4.36
CA THR A 12 -32.45 -2.44 -5.80
C THR A 12 -33.21 -1.15 -6.10
N THR A 13 -33.94 -0.59 -5.13
CA THR A 13 -34.62 0.71 -5.20
C THR A 13 -33.77 1.86 -4.67
N SER A 14 -32.51 1.62 -4.28
CA SER A 14 -31.61 2.68 -3.81
C SER A 14 -31.20 3.64 -4.92
N SER A 15 -31.09 4.93 -4.57
CA SER A 15 -30.59 5.94 -5.50
C SER A 15 -29.11 5.71 -5.80
N ALA A 16 -28.65 6.13 -6.98
CA ALA A 16 -27.24 6.00 -7.37
C ALA A 16 -26.27 6.63 -6.34
N GLU A 17 -26.66 7.77 -5.76
CA GLU A 17 -25.88 8.41 -4.69
C GLU A 17 -25.77 7.51 -3.44
N SER A 18 -26.86 6.87 -3.04
CA SER A 18 -26.87 5.98 -1.88
C SER A 18 -26.00 4.74 -2.12
N THR A 19 -26.04 4.18 -3.33
CA THR A 19 -25.20 3.04 -3.72
C THR A 19 -23.71 3.43 -3.72
N LEU A 20 -23.38 4.60 -4.27
CA LEU A 20 -22.01 5.10 -4.28
C LEU A 20 -21.49 5.35 -2.86
N ARG A 21 -22.30 5.99 -2.01
CA ARG A 21 -21.96 6.25 -0.61
C ARG A 21 -21.65 4.96 0.14
N ALA A 22 -22.52 3.95 0.03
CA ALA A 22 -22.31 2.66 0.69
C ALA A 22 -21.07 1.92 0.17
N THR A 23 -20.80 2.01 -1.13
CA THR A 23 -19.60 1.42 -1.74
C THR A 23 -18.32 2.08 -1.24
N ILE A 24 -18.29 3.42 -1.16
CA ILE A 24 -17.14 4.15 -0.60
C ILE A 24 -16.95 3.80 0.87
N GLN A 25 -18.03 3.76 1.66
CA GLN A 25 -17.94 3.36 3.07
C GLN A 25 -17.35 1.95 3.23
N ALA A 26 -17.83 1.00 2.44
CA ALA A 26 -17.32 -0.37 2.42
C ALA A 26 -15.83 -0.43 2.04
N LEU A 27 -15.42 0.38 1.06
CA LEU A 27 -14.03 0.48 0.64
C LEU A 27 -13.15 1.03 1.76
N LEU A 28 -13.56 2.13 2.40
CA LEU A 28 -12.79 2.81 3.44
C LEU A 28 -12.57 1.95 4.69
N VAL A 29 -13.43 0.96 4.95
CA VAL A 29 -13.28 0.02 6.08
C VAL A 29 -12.76 -1.36 5.65
N HIS A 30 -12.43 -1.54 4.38
CA HIS A 30 -11.96 -2.83 3.89
C HIS A 30 -10.53 -3.10 4.41
N PRO A 31 -10.21 -4.32 4.89
CA PRO A 31 -8.86 -4.62 5.39
C PRO A 31 -7.75 -4.32 4.39
N GLU A 32 -7.93 -4.62 3.10
CA GLU A 32 -6.93 -4.31 2.06
C GLU A 32 -6.75 -2.80 1.80
N PHE A 33 -7.74 -1.98 2.19
CA PHE A 33 -7.62 -0.52 2.15
C PHE A 33 -6.92 0.01 3.41
N LEU A 34 -7.27 -0.54 4.58
CA LEU A 34 -6.76 -0.10 5.88
C LEU A 34 -5.34 -0.58 6.17
N PHE A 35 -4.97 -1.76 5.67
CA PHE A 35 -3.69 -2.39 5.96
C PHE A 35 -2.84 -2.49 4.69
N ARG A 36 -1.57 -2.11 4.81
CA ARG A 36 -0.55 -2.41 3.81
C ARG A 36 -0.01 -3.82 4.10
N VAL A 37 -0.25 -4.75 3.19
CA VAL A 37 0.37 -6.09 3.26
C VAL A 37 1.73 -6.01 2.60
N GLU A 38 2.76 -6.37 3.36
CA GLU A 38 4.13 -6.45 2.85
C GLU A 38 4.43 -7.89 2.45
N THR A 39 5.05 -8.07 1.29
CA THR A 39 5.48 -9.38 0.81
C THR A 39 6.87 -9.66 1.34
N ILE A 40 6.98 -10.74 2.11
CA ILE A 40 8.27 -11.26 2.57
C ILE A 40 8.70 -12.32 1.55
N ASP A 41 9.89 -12.18 0.99
CA ASP A 41 10.42 -13.21 0.11
C ASP A 41 10.95 -14.38 0.96
N GLY A 42 10.10 -15.40 1.13
CA GLY A 42 10.42 -16.58 1.93
C GLY A 42 11.62 -17.38 1.43
N SER A 43 12.14 -17.12 0.22
CA SER A 43 13.33 -17.77 -0.32
C SER A 43 14.65 -17.13 0.11
N ALA A 44 14.65 -15.86 0.53
CA ALA A 44 15.85 -15.08 0.83
C ALA A 44 16.00 -14.68 2.32
N GLY A 45 14.99 -14.95 3.16
CA GLY A 45 14.98 -14.60 4.59
C GLY A 45 13.84 -13.62 4.93
N PRO A 46 13.87 -12.94 6.08
CA PRO A 46 12.83 -11.98 6.47
C PRO A 46 12.89 -10.66 5.67
N GLU A 47 13.51 -10.67 4.49
CA GLU A 47 13.75 -9.46 3.72
C GLU A 47 12.51 -9.08 2.91
N LEU A 48 12.18 -7.80 2.94
CA LEU A 48 11.03 -7.24 2.24
C LEU A 48 11.33 -7.16 0.75
N ALA A 49 10.30 -7.27 -0.07
CA ALA A 49 10.40 -6.87 -1.47
C ALA A 49 10.92 -5.42 -1.58
N PRO A 50 11.76 -5.07 -2.58
CA PRO A 50 12.40 -3.76 -2.67
C PRO A 50 11.41 -2.58 -2.61
N HIS A 51 10.25 -2.71 -3.25
CA HIS A 51 9.20 -1.69 -3.25
C HIS A 51 8.45 -1.58 -1.91
N ASP A 52 8.35 -2.67 -1.16
CA ASP A 52 7.80 -2.64 0.19
C ASP A 52 8.77 -1.96 1.16
N LEU A 53 10.08 -2.18 0.99
CA LEU A 53 11.10 -1.46 1.75
C LEU A 53 11.09 0.04 1.45
N ALA A 54 11.03 0.46 0.18
CA ALA A 54 10.85 1.87 -0.18
C ALA A 54 9.61 2.48 0.46
N THR A 55 8.49 1.77 0.40
CA THR A 55 7.23 2.18 1.03
C THR A 55 7.36 2.36 2.54
N ARG A 56 8.00 1.41 3.23
CA ARG A 56 8.23 1.51 4.68
C ARG A 56 9.08 2.72 5.03
N LEU A 57 10.17 2.95 4.30
CA LEU A 57 11.03 4.12 4.51
C LEU A 57 10.25 5.43 4.30
N ALA A 58 9.46 5.51 3.22
CA ALA A 58 8.69 6.70 2.89
C ALA A 58 7.70 7.10 4.00
N TYR A 59 6.94 6.12 4.49
CA TYR A 59 5.99 6.37 5.57
C TYR A 59 6.66 6.61 6.91
N PHE A 60 7.77 5.93 7.20
CA PHE A 60 8.48 6.09 8.46
C PHE A 60 9.07 7.50 8.60
N ILE A 61 9.63 8.05 7.52
CA ILE A 61 10.35 9.32 7.56
C ILE A 61 9.42 10.49 7.25
N TRP A 62 8.58 10.37 6.21
CA TRP A 62 7.80 11.49 5.65
C TRP A 62 6.29 11.28 5.68
N ALA A 63 5.78 10.20 6.28
CA ALA A 63 4.35 9.89 6.36
C ALA A 63 3.60 9.97 5.00
N SER A 64 4.29 9.64 3.89
CA SER A 64 3.80 9.78 2.52
C SER A 64 4.19 8.58 1.66
N CYS A 65 3.71 8.54 0.41
CA CYS A 65 4.14 7.52 -0.55
C CYS A 65 5.58 7.78 -1.00
N PRO A 66 6.32 6.75 -1.46
CA PRO A 66 7.66 6.93 -2.01
C PRO A 66 7.67 7.97 -3.13
N ASP A 67 8.62 8.90 -3.07
CA ASP A 67 8.92 9.78 -4.20
C ASP A 67 9.54 8.98 -5.36
N GLU A 68 9.65 9.61 -6.52
CA GLU A 68 10.19 8.97 -7.72
C GLU A 68 11.63 8.47 -7.51
N ALA A 69 12.44 9.23 -6.78
CA ALA A 69 13.82 8.85 -6.48
C ALA A 69 13.89 7.57 -5.60
N LEU A 70 13.06 7.45 -4.57
CA LEU A 70 13.01 6.27 -3.70
C LEU A 70 12.39 5.07 -4.42
N ALA A 71 11.39 5.31 -5.28
CA ALA A 71 10.82 4.27 -6.13
C ALA A 71 11.88 3.72 -7.11
N ASN A 72 12.66 4.60 -7.73
CA ASN A 72 13.76 4.22 -8.62
C ASN A 72 14.86 3.46 -7.87
N ALA A 73 15.27 3.93 -6.68
CA ALA A 73 16.26 3.22 -5.86
C ALA A 73 15.82 1.79 -5.50
N ALA A 74 14.53 1.57 -5.25
CA ALA A 74 13.97 0.23 -5.07
C ALA A 74 14.07 -0.61 -6.35
N SER A 75 13.66 -0.07 -7.50
CA SER A 75 13.71 -0.78 -8.79
C SER A 75 15.13 -1.17 -9.20
N HIS A 76 16.13 -0.36 -8.84
CA HIS A 76 17.54 -0.66 -9.12
C HIS A 76 18.22 -1.52 -8.03
N GLY A 77 17.49 -1.92 -6.99
CA GLY A 77 18.02 -2.75 -5.90
C GLY A 77 18.98 -2.02 -4.95
N GLU A 78 19.08 -0.70 -5.04
CA GLU A 78 20.03 0.11 -4.26
C GLU A 78 19.72 0.04 -2.75
N LEU A 79 18.42 -0.09 -2.42
CA LEU A 79 17.93 -0.22 -1.06
C LEU A 79 18.27 -1.57 -0.40
N ALA A 80 18.86 -2.53 -1.12
CA ALA A 80 19.37 -3.77 -0.52
C ALA A 80 20.60 -3.52 0.37
N SER A 81 21.32 -2.42 0.15
CA SER A 81 22.53 -2.07 0.91
C SER A 81 22.24 -1.05 2.02
N SER A 82 23.00 -1.13 3.12
CA SER A 82 22.94 -0.11 4.18
C SER A 82 23.33 1.28 3.67
N SER A 83 24.32 1.37 2.77
CA SER A 83 24.74 2.62 2.14
C SER A 83 23.65 3.24 1.27
N GLY A 84 22.96 2.43 0.47
CA GLY A 84 21.85 2.90 -0.37
C GLY A 84 20.66 3.38 0.47
N ARG A 85 20.38 2.72 1.60
CA ARG A 85 19.37 3.18 2.57
C ARG A 85 19.78 4.50 3.23
N ALA A 86 21.05 4.67 3.61
CA ALA A 86 21.52 5.93 4.19
C ALA A 86 21.44 7.10 3.20
N ALA A 87 21.92 6.89 1.96
CA ALA A 87 21.77 7.86 0.88
C ALA A 87 20.30 8.20 0.61
N ALA A 88 19.40 7.24 0.83
CA ALA A 88 17.97 7.47 0.70
C ALA A 88 17.38 8.40 1.79
N VAL A 89 18.01 8.53 2.96
CA VAL A 89 17.56 9.39 4.06
C VAL A 89 18.10 10.82 3.93
N ASP A 90 19.35 10.97 3.46
CA ASP A 90 20.09 12.23 3.49
C ASP A 90 19.77 13.22 2.33
N ARG A 91 18.64 13.03 1.66
CA ARG A 91 18.20 13.82 0.51
C ARG A 91 17.08 14.78 0.88
#